data_AF-A0A2U1TG93-F1
#
_entry.id   AF-A0A2U1TG93-F1
#
_cell.length_a   1.000
_cell.length_b   1.000
_cell.length_c   1.000
_cell.angle_alpha   90.00
_cell.angle_beta   90.00
_cell.angle_gamma   90.00
#
_symmetry.space_group_name_H-M   'P 1'
#
loop_
_entity.id
_entity.type
_entity.pdbx_description
1 polymer ?
#
loop_
_entity_poly.entity_id
_entity_poly.type
_entity_poly.pdbx_seq_one_letter_code
_entity_poly.pdbx_strand_id
1 'polypeptide(L)'
;MTLTPSGIAGGALAGVFGLLRALRPPRPIHPHGVALTGSLRWLTGRGASGIDFIDHPHTSELPLTARVSRSIGVPAPLPDVIGLALRFETTGAPADLLLASTGFGVPSRFWLAAHRSPSRARLTTLMPLRTPNGPLLIAARTLEPADLPTDVGQLATRLESTSWRLKLYHATPLGHWHPFAVVELWREPGAIDTIDRYDPVRHPLPGTTTYRWERRLREPSYLSVQRHTQ
;
A
#
# COMPACT_ATOMS: atom_id res chain seq x y z
N MET A 1 -18.82 -10.99 32.20
CA MET A 1 -18.24 -11.25 30.86
C MET A 1 -18.07 -9.89 30.17
N THR A 2 -16.96 -9.23 30.46
CA THR A 2 -16.67 -7.84 30.06
C THR A 2 -16.14 -7.83 28.63
N LEU A 3 -17.01 -7.49 27.69
CA LEU A 3 -16.65 -7.25 26.30
C LEU A 3 -15.81 -5.97 26.24
N THR A 4 -14.52 -6.11 25.93
CA THR A 4 -13.64 -4.97 25.67
C THR A 4 -14.06 -4.26 24.37
N PRO A 5 -13.92 -2.92 24.27
CA PRO A 5 -14.32 -2.14 23.09
C PRO A 5 -13.69 -2.60 21.77
N SER A 6 -12.59 -3.36 21.85
CA SER A 6 -11.90 -4.01 20.73
C SER A 6 -12.73 -5.10 20.03
N GLY A 7 -13.70 -5.73 20.71
CA GLY A 7 -14.54 -6.79 20.13
C GLY A 7 -15.60 -6.29 19.14
N ILE A 8 -16.13 -5.09 19.38
CA ILE A 8 -17.24 -4.51 18.58
C ILE A 8 -16.70 -3.93 17.27
N ALA A 9 -15.54 -3.28 17.30
CA ALA A 9 -14.86 -2.78 16.11
C ALA A 9 -14.38 -3.92 15.18
N GLY A 10 -13.91 -5.03 15.77
CA GLY A 10 -13.51 -6.23 15.02
C GLY A 10 -14.66 -6.92 14.29
N GLY A 11 -15.85 -6.95 14.90
CA GLY A 11 -17.05 -7.55 14.31
C GLY A 11 -17.60 -6.78 13.10
N ALA A 12 -17.60 -5.45 13.16
CA ALA A 12 -18.07 -4.61 12.06
C ALA A 12 -17.16 -4.69 10.81
N LEU A 13 -15.83 -4.75 11.02
CA LEU A 13 -14.85 -4.98 9.95
C LEU A 13 -15.02 -6.37 9.33
N ALA A 14 -15.19 -7.41 10.14
CA ALA A 14 -15.40 -8.78 9.65
C ALA A 14 -16.68 -8.91 8.81
N GLY A 15 -17.75 -8.19 9.16
CA GLY A 15 -19.01 -8.18 8.39
C GLY A 15 -18.87 -7.57 6.99
N VAL A 16 -18.14 -6.46 6.87
CA VAL A 16 -17.88 -5.80 5.57
C VAL A 16 -17.01 -6.69 4.65
N PHE A 17 -15.98 -7.34 5.20
CA PHE A 17 -15.15 -8.29 4.44
C PHE A 17 -15.88 -9.60 4.09
N GLY A 18 -16.81 -10.05 4.94
CA GLY A 18 -17.66 -11.22 4.69
C GLY A 18 -18.62 -11.01 3.51
N LEU A 19 -19.20 -9.81 3.39
CA LEU A 19 -20.09 -9.47 2.29
C LEU A 19 -19.36 -9.37 0.93
N LEU A 20 -18.11 -8.92 0.94
CA LEU A 20 -17.25 -8.86 -0.26
C LEU A 20 -16.80 -10.25 -0.76
N ARG A 21 -16.84 -11.28 0.11
CA ARG A 21 -16.38 -12.65 -0.16
C ARG A 21 -17.37 -13.48 -0.99
N ALA A 22 -18.67 -13.18 -0.90
CA ALA A 22 -19.73 -13.99 -1.50
C ALA A 22 -19.88 -13.85 -3.03
N LEU A 23 -19.06 -13.01 -3.70
CA LEU A 23 -19.30 -12.57 -5.07
C LEU A 23 -18.19 -12.89 -6.10
N ARG A 24 -17.18 -13.77 -5.86
CA ARG A 24 -15.96 -13.79 -6.74
C ARG A 24 -15.30 -15.15 -7.09
N PRO A 25 -15.06 -15.45 -8.41
CA PRO A 25 -14.03 -16.37 -8.96
C PRO A 25 -12.63 -15.68 -9.10
N PRO A 26 -11.55 -16.30 -9.67
CA PRO A 26 -10.18 -16.27 -9.12
C PRO A 26 -9.39 -14.95 -9.35
N ARG A 27 -9.64 -13.93 -8.52
CA ARG A 27 -8.71 -12.90 -7.98
C ARG A 27 -9.56 -12.00 -7.06
N PRO A 28 -9.62 -12.26 -5.73
CA PRO A 28 -10.64 -11.66 -4.86
C PRO A 28 -10.57 -10.15 -4.65
N ILE A 29 -9.48 -9.45 -4.97
CA ILE A 29 -9.36 -7.97 -4.97
C ILE A 29 -8.24 -7.53 -5.94
N HIS A 30 -8.39 -6.37 -6.59
CA HIS A 30 -7.46 -5.79 -7.59
C HIS A 30 -7.33 -6.48 -8.95
N PRO A 31 -8.43 -6.71 -9.70
CA PRO A 31 -8.39 -7.40 -11.00
C PRO A 31 -7.62 -6.63 -12.07
N HIS A 32 -7.55 -5.30 -11.96
CA HIS A 32 -6.89 -4.42 -12.93
C HIS A 32 -5.88 -3.53 -12.23
N GLY A 33 -4.61 -3.64 -12.64
CA GLY A 33 -3.52 -2.82 -12.16
C GLY A 33 -2.50 -2.55 -13.25
N VAL A 34 -1.59 -1.62 -12.96
CA VAL A 34 -0.45 -1.28 -13.80
C VAL A 34 0.81 -1.59 -13.00
N ALA A 35 1.69 -2.41 -13.57
CA ALA A 35 3.02 -2.66 -13.06
C ALA A 35 3.93 -1.47 -13.39
N LEU A 36 4.76 -1.10 -12.42
CA LEU A 36 5.64 0.05 -12.49
C LEU A 36 7.03 -0.33 -11.98
N THR A 37 8.04 0.35 -12.49
CA THR A 37 9.40 0.36 -11.96
C THR A 37 9.63 1.70 -11.28
N GLY A 38 10.56 1.75 -10.34
CA GLY A 38 10.84 3.00 -9.67
C GLY A 38 12.11 3.00 -8.86
N SER A 39 12.33 4.14 -8.21
CA SER A 39 13.35 4.29 -7.19
C SER A 39 12.85 5.12 -6.01
N LEU A 40 13.43 4.87 -4.85
CA LEU A 40 13.22 5.63 -3.62
C LEU A 40 14.49 6.40 -3.28
N ARG A 41 14.34 7.69 -2.92
CA ARG A 41 15.40 8.53 -2.38
C ARG A 41 14.97 9.13 -1.05
N TRP A 42 15.79 8.95 -0.01
CA TRP A 42 15.50 9.51 1.32
C TRP A 42 15.74 11.02 1.33
N LEU A 43 14.93 11.73 2.12
CA LEU A 43 15.10 13.15 2.39
C LEU A 43 16.23 13.38 3.40
N THR A 44 16.95 14.49 3.26
CA THR A 44 17.85 15.01 4.29
C THR A 44 17.03 15.57 5.46
N GLY A 45 17.55 15.46 6.69
CA GLY A 45 16.90 16.01 7.88
C GLY A 45 15.55 15.36 8.25
N ARG A 46 15.27 14.14 7.79
CA ARG A 46 14.06 13.38 8.14
C ARG A 46 13.98 13.14 9.65
N GLY A 47 12.78 13.24 10.21
CA GLY A 47 12.53 12.95 11.63
C GLY A 47 12.64 11.45 11.93
N ALA A 48 13.10 11.10 13.14
CA ALA A 48 13.25 9.73 13.58
C ALA A 48 11.92 8.97 13.54
N SER A 49 11.93 7.79 12.92
CA SER A 49 10.78 6.90 12.78
C SER A 49 10.83 5.72 13.74
N GLY A 50 12.02 5.36 14.23
CA GLY A 50 12.26 4.18 15.05
C GLY A 50 12.49 2.90 14.25
N ILE A 51 12.72 2.99 12.94
CA ILE A 51 13.08 1.83 12.10
C ILE A 51 14.28 2.15 11.19
N ASP A 52 15.20 1.19 11.07
CA ASP A 52 16.44 1.37 10.31
C ASP A 52 16.20 1.66 8.83
N PHE A 53 15.14 1.09 8.24
CA PHE A 53 14.77 1.37 6.84
C PHE A 53 14.62 2.87 6.54
N ILE A 54 14.14 3.64 7.52
CA ILE A 54 13.96 5.09 7.37
C ILE A 54 15.15 5.83 7.97
N ASP A 55 15.59 5.45 9.17
CA ASP A 55 16.52 6.25 9.95
C ASP A 55 17.97 6.09 9.44
N HIS A 56 18.35 4.88 9.01
CA HIS A 56 19.71 4.49 8.64
C HIS A 56 19.80 3.83 7.24
N PRO A 57 19.46 4.54 6.15
CA PRO A 57 19.53 3.99 4.81
C PRO A 57 20.99 3.70 4.42
N HIS A 58 21.23 2.51 3.86
CA HIS A 58 22.55 2.06 3.42
C HIS A 58 22.96 2.58 2.03
N THR A 59 22.05 3.28 1.35
CA THR A 59 22.24 3.83 -0.01
C THR A 59 21.50 5.17 -0.13
N SER A 60 21.93 6.02 -1.07
CA SER A 60 21.22 7.26 -1.42
C SER A 60 19.95 7.01 -2.24
N GLU A 61 19.91 5.89 -2.97
CA GLU A 61 18.82 5.50 -3.85
C GLU A 61 18.58 3.99 -3.78
N LEU A 62 17.31 3.59 -3.72
CA LEU A 62 16.89 2.20 -3.61
C LEU A 62 15.93 1.83 -4.75
N PRO A 63 16.32 0.92 -5.66
CA PRO A 63 15.44 0.41 -6.70
C PRO A 63 14.21 -0.28 -6.11
N LEU A 64 13.10 -0.21 -6.85
CA LEU A 64 11.87 -0.89 -6.47
C LEU A 64 11.02 -1.24 -7.69
N THR A 65 10.14 -2.22 -7.50
CA THR A 65 8.98 -2.44 -8.36
C THR A 65 7.71 -2.01 -7.63
N ALA A 66 6.69 -1.68 -8.40
CA ALA A 66 5.43 -1.21 -7.86
C ALA A 66 4.25 -1.70 -8.68
N ARG A 67 3.07 -1.65 -8.05
CA ARG A 67 1.80 -1.92 -8.70
C ARG A 67 0.74 -0.98 -8.19
N VAL A 68 0.18 -0.19 -9.09
CA VAL A 68 -1.02 0.62 -8.83
C VAL A 68 -2.25 -0.14 -9.28
N SER A 69 -3.34 -0.10 -8.52
CA SER A 69 -4.53 -0.89 -8.83
C SER A 69 -5.82 -0.31 -8.27
N ARG A 70 -6.96 -0.82 -8.78
CA ARG A 70 -8.31 -0.49 -8.29
C ARG A 70 -8.89 -1.67 -7.51
N SER A 71 -9.34 -1.42 -6.28
CA SER A 71 -9.62 -2.50 -5.31
C SER A 71 -11.02 -3.10 -5.45
N ILE A 72 -12.04 -2.26 -5.57
CA ILE A 72 -13.44 -2.68 -5.69
C ILE A 72 -13.71 -3.22 -7.09
N GLY A 73 -13.15 -2.58 -8.12
CA GLY A 73 -13.26 -2.98 -9.52
C GLY A 73 -14.49 -2.41 -10.23
N VAL A 74 -15.00 -1.26 -9.79
CA VAL A 74 -16.09 -0.57 -10.52
C VAL A 74 -15.56 -0.01 -11.85
N PRO A 75 -16.36 0.16 -12.91
CA PRO A 75 -15.88 0.73 -14.16
C PRO A 75 -15.29 2.15 -13.99
N ALA A 76 -14.26 2.51 -14.77
CA ALA A 76 -13.83 3.91 -14.84
C ALA A 76 -14.90 4.73 -15.58
N PRO A 77 -15.14 6.01 -15.25
CA PRO A 77 -14.39 6.87 -14.33
C PRO A 77 -14.97 6.92 -12.89
N LEU A 78 -15.75 5.92 -12.47
CA LEU A 78 -16.32 5.92 -11.12
C LEU A 78 -15.22 5.86 -10.04
N PRO A 79 -15.41 6.55 -8.89
CA PRO A 79 -14.46 6.49 -7.80
C PRO A 79 -14.23 5.05 -7.32
N ASP A 80 -12.97 4.69 -7.06
CA ASP A 80 -12.60 3.39 -6.47
C ASP A 80 -11.52 3.60 -5.40
N VAL A 81 -11.32 2.60 -4.55
CA VAL A 81 -10.17 2.55 -3.64
C VAL A 81 -8.92 2.23 -4.45
N ILE A 82 -7.98 3.16 -4.42
CA ILE A 82 -6.68 3.04 -5.10
C ILE A 82 -5.72 2.29 -4.19
N GLY A 83 -5.16 1.19 -4.69
CA GLY A 83 -4.09 0.45 -4.04
C GLY A 83 -2.74 0.79 -4.68
N LEU A 84 -1.71 0.93 -3.87
CA LEU A 84 -0.31 1.01 -4.31
C LEU A 84 0.53 0.01 -3.51
N ALA A 85 1.08 -0.97 -4.21
CA ALA A 85 2.05 -1.91 -3.67
C ALA A 85 3.45 -1.50 -4.13
N LEU A 86 4.43 -1.53 -3.23
CA LEU A 86 5.83 -1.26 -3.50
C LEU A 86 6.65 -2.47 -3.02
N ARG A 87 7.66 -2.88 -3.78
CA ARG A 87 8.66 -3.88 -3.40
C ARG A 87 10.03 -3.28 -3.56
N PHE A 88 10.72 -3.06 -2.45
CA PHE A 88 12.05 -2.49 -2.40
C PHE A 88 13.12 -3.58 -2.48
N GLU A 89 14.17 -3.34 -3.26
CA GLU A 89 15.33 -4.24 -3.39
C GLU A 89 16.33 -4.02 -2.24
N THR A 90 15.97 -4.44 -1.03
CA THR A 90 16.86 -4.27 0.14
C THR A 90 17.96 -5.33 0.21
N THR A 91 19.01 -5.05 0.99
CA THR A 91 20.10 -6.01 1.23
C THR A 91 19.57 -7.24 1.96
N GLY A 92 19.67 -8.41 1.32
CA GLY A 92 19.30 -9.71 1.91
C GLY A 92 17.98 -10.26 1.39
N ALA A 93 16.88 -9.50 1.51
CA ALA A 93 15.55 -9.90 1.02
C ALA A 93 14.77 -8.71 0.49
N PRO A 94 13.80 -8.90 -0.43
CA PRO A 94 12.90 -7.82 -0.81
C PRO A 94 12.03 -7.39 0.38
N ALA A 95 11.56 -6.14 0.35
CA ALA A 95 10.64 -5.62 1.35
C ALA A 95 9.39 -5.02 0.68
N ASP A 96 8.21 -5.47 1.10
CA ASP A 96 6.92 -5.09 0.54
C ASP A 96 6.19 -4.09 1.43
N LEU A 97 5.64 -3.04 0.81
CA LEU A 97 4.77 -2.05 1.44
C LEU A 97 3.45 -1.97 0.67
N LEU A 98 2.34 -2.17 1.38
CA LEU A 98 0.99 -2.07 0.81
C LEU A 98 0.27 -0.84 1.34
N LEU A 99 -0.15 0.01 0.42
CA LEU A 99 -0.92 1.21 0.71
C LEU A 99 -2.28 1.14 0.02
N ALA A 100 -3.29 1.73 0.65
CA ALA A 100 -4.61 1.92 0.09
C ALA A 100 -5.05 3.38 0.28
N SER A 101 -5.95 3.86 -0.57
CA SER A 101 -6.47 5.22 -0.45
C SER A 101 -7.35 5.37 0.79
N THR A 102 -7.01 6.34 1.63
CA THR A 102 -7.66 6.64 2.90
C THR A 102 -7.73 8.16 3.12
N GLY A 103 -8.28 8.59 4.26
CA GLY A 103 -8.04 9.94 4.75
C GLY A 103 -6.60 10.17 5.24
N PHE A 104 -6.26 11.39 5.63
CA PHE A 104 -4.91 11.72 6.12
C PHE A 104 -4.89 12.20 7.58
N GLY A 105 -6.03 12.65 8.10
CA GLY A 105 -6.21 13.08 9.50
C GLY A 105 -6.79 11.98 10.38
N VAL A 106 -6.77 12.17 11.68
CA VAL A 106 -7.48 11.29 12.62
C VAL A 106 -8.96 11.73 12.67
N PRO A 107 -9.95 10.80 12.59
CA PRO A 107 -9.81 9.34 12.45
C PRO A 107 -9.72 8.85 10.99
N SER A 108 -9.93 9.72 10.01
CA SER A 108 -10.09 9.37 8.59
C SER A 108 -8.94 8.53 7.97
N ARG A 109 -7.73 8.57 8.53
CA ARG A 109 -6.57 7.77 8.09
C ARG A 109 -6.73 6.26 8.30
N PHE A 110 -7.78 5.84 9.02
CA PHE A 110 -8.15 4.43 9.21
C PHE A 110 -9.36 4.01 8.37
N TRP A 111 -9.86 4.87 7.49
CA TRP A 111 -11.02 4.59 6.64
C TRP A 111 -10.63 4.63 5.16
N LEU A 112 -11.14 3.67 4.38
CA LEU A 112 -10.96 3.68 2.93
C LEU A 112 -11.68 4.86 2.30
N ALA A 113 -11.03 5.49 1.34
CA ALA A 113 -11.56 6.60 0.56
C ALA A 113 -11.54 6.24 -0.92
N ALA A 114 -12.63 6.52 -1.63
CA ALA A 114 -12.70 6.31 -3.08
C ALA A 114 -12.26 7.57 -3.83
N HIS A 115 -11.47 7.40 -4.88
CA HIS A 115 -10.94 8.49 -5.69
C HIS A 115 -11.12 8.23 -7.19
N ARG A 116 -11.25 9.32 -7.96
CA ARG A 116 -11.29 9.31 -9.44
C ARG A 116 -9.93 9.58 -10.09
N SER A 117 -8.87 9.66 -9.30
CA SER A 117 -7.50 9.81 -9.78
C SER A 117 -6.52 9.32 -8.71
N PRO A 118 -5.53 8.48 -9.06
CA PRO A 118 -4.44 8.11 -8.16
C PRO A 118 -3.69 9.33 -7.63
N SER A 119 -3.52 10.37 -8.46
CA SER A 119 -2.84 11.61 -8.08
C SER A 119 -3.49 12.32 -6.91
N ARG A 120 -4.82 12.19 -6.75
CA ARG A 120 -5.60 12.85 -5.69
C ARG A 120 -5.74 12.00 -4.42
N ALA A 121 -5.33 10.74 -4.46
CA ALA A 121 -5.40 9.84 -3.32
C ALA A 121 -4.36 10.19 -2.26
N ARG A 122 -4.72 10.00 -1.00
CA ARG A 122 -3.73 9.85 0.08
C ARG A 122 -3.66 8.36 0.36
N LEU A 123 -2.49 7.78 0.19
CA LEU A 123 -2.29 6.33 0.26
C LEU A 123 -1.65 6.02 1.60
N THR A 124 -2.27 5.21 2.45
CA THR A 124 -1.71 4.85 3.75
C THR A 124 -1.68 3.34 3.94
N THR A 125 -0.81 2.87 4.83
CA THR A 125 -1.00 1.57 5.48
C THR A 125 -2.32 1.62 6.23
N LEU A 126 -3.32 0.83 5.79
CA LEU A 126 -4.63 0.83 6.44
C LEU A 126 -4.53 0.34 7.90
N MET A 127 -3.63 -0.62 8.14
CA MET A 127 -3.32 -1.14 9.47
C MET A 127 -1.88 -0.77 9.85
N PRO A 128 -1.61 -0.39 11.12
CA PRO A 128 -0.27 0.01 11.53
C PRO A 128 0.74 -1.13 11.46
N LEU A 129 1.95 -0.83 11.00
CA LEU A 129 3.10 -1.71 11.12
C LEU A 129 3.51 -1.80 12.60
N ARG A 130 3.95 -2.98 13.05
CA ARG A 130 4.49 -3.16 14.40
C ARG A 130 5.99 -2.92 14.39
N THR A 131 6.46 -2.01 15.23
CA THR A 131 7.88 -1.72 15.45
C THR A 131 8.26 -1.93 16.92
N PRO A 132 9.56 -1.97 17.28
CA PRO A 132 9.98 -1.97 18.69
C PRO A 132 9.45 -0.77 19.48
N ASN A 133 9.27 0.37 18.83
CA ASN A 133 8.82 1.63 19.45
C ASN A 133 7.28 1.80 19.40
N GLY A 134 6.55 0.79 18.95
CA GLY A 134 5.09 0.80 18.86
C GLY A 134 4.55 0.81 17.42
N PRO A 135 3.25 1.09 17.23
CA PRO A 135 2.64 1.12 15.91
C PRO A 135 3.16 2.28 15.06
N LEU A 136 3.46 2.00 13.79
CA LEU A 136 3.90 2.97 12.79
C LEU A 136 2.99 2.91 11.57
N LEU A 137 2.53 4.07 11.09
CA LEU A 137 1.85 4.21 9.82
C LEU A 137 2.82 4.76 8.78
N ILE A 138 2.71 4.25 7.56
CA ILE A 138 3.38 4.82 6.39
C ILE A 138 2.33 5.36 5.43
N ALA A 139 2.64 6.47 4.78
CA ALA A 139 1.79 7.05 3.76
C ALA A 139 2.57 7.58 2.56
N ALA A 140 1.87 7.75 1.44
CA ALA A 140 2.35 8.37 0.23
C ALA A 140 1.36 9.45 -0.25
N ARG A 141 1.88 10.58 -0.74
CA ARG A 141 1.11 11.63 -1.41
C ARG A 141 1.78 12.06 -2.70
N THR A 142 0.98 12.20 -3.75
CA THR A 142 1.47 12.65 -5.05
C THR A 142 2.05 14.05 -4.95
N LEU A 143 3.23 14.21 -5.53
CA LEU A 143 3.83 15.49 -5.86
C LEU A 143 3.41 15.86 -7.28
N GLU A 144 3.56 14.94 -8.23
CA GLU A 144 3.17 15.11 -9.64
C GLU A 144 3.07 13.75 -10.35
N PRO A 145 2.33 13.65 -11.48
CA PRO A 145 1.45 14.68 -12.03
C PRO A 145 0.14 14.77 -11.25
N ALA A 146 -0.61 15.87 -11.40
CA ALA A 146 -1.81 16.15 -10.60
C ALA A 146 -3.06 15.38 -11.04
N ASP A 147 -3.03 14.74 -12.21
CA ASP A 147 -4.21 14.33 -12.97
C ASP A 147 -4.11 12.93 -13.59
N LEU A 148 -3.43 11.98 -12.95
CA LEU A 148 -3.37 10.61 -13.45
C LEU A 148 -4.78 10.03 -13.66
N PRO A 149 -5.06 9.42 -14.82
CA PRO A 149 -6.35 8.78 -15.07
C PRO A 149 -6.50 7.52 -14.22
N THR A 150 -7.74 7.14 -13.94
CA THR A 150 -8.03 5.91 -13.18
C THR A 150 -8.30 4.71 -14.09
N ASP A 151 -8.58 4.96 -15.38
CA ASP A 151 -8.63 3.87 -16.36
C ASP A 151 -7.25 3.23 -16.53
N VAL A 152 -7.19 1.89 -16.56
CA VAL A 152 -5.93 1.14 -16.52
C VAL A 152 -5.12 1.32 -17.80
N GLY A 153 -5.77 1.33 -18.97
CA GLY A 153 -5.10 1.54 -20.24
C GLY A 153 -4.53 2.96 -20.35
N GLN A 154 -5.36 3.97 -20.03
CA GLN A 154 -4.91 5.37 -20.05
C GLN A 154 -3.82 5.64 -19.01
N LEU A 155 -3.90 5.02 -17.83
CA LEU A 155 -2.88 5.14 -16.80
C LEU A 155 -1.56 4.53 -17.25
N ALA A 156 -1.60 3.34 -17.87
CA ALA A 156 -0.43 2.69 -18.43
C ALA A 156 0.26 3.57 -19.48
N THR A 157 -0.49 4.05 -20.48
CA THR A 157 0.05 4.94 -21.52
C THR A 157 0.59 6.25 -20.94
N ARG A 158 -0.08 6.84 -19.94
CA ARG A 158 0.42 8.06 -19.30
C ARG A 158 1.75 7.82 -18.62
N LEU A 159 1.91 6.72 -17.88
CA LEU A 159 3.13 6.40 -17.12
C LEU A 159 4.28 5.85 -17.96
N GLU A 160 4.06 5.54 -19.24
CA GLU A 160 5.15 5.28 -20.20
C GLU A 160 5.88 6.58 -20.62
N SER A 161 5.19 7.72 -20.54
CA SER A 161 5.71 9.02 -21.01
C SER A 161 5.98 10.02 -19.88
N THR A 162 5.66 9.65 -18.63
CA THR A 162 5.88 10.51 -17.45
C THR A 162 6.12 9.65 -16.21
N SER A 163 6.72 10.25 -15.18
CA SER A 163 6.87 9.59 -13.88
C SER A 163 5.84 10.10 -12.86
N TRP A 164 5.37 9.19 -12.02
CA TRP A 164 4.55 9.48 -10.85
C TRP A 164 5.45 9.63 -9.63
N ARG A 165 5.62 10.86 -9.18
CA ARG A 165 6.44 11.21 -8.02
C ARG A 165 5.57 11.35 -6.78
N LEU A 166 5.93 10.62 -5.72
CA LEU A 166 5.19 10.53 -4.47
C LEU A 166 6.13 10.83 -3.30
N LYS A 167 5.71 11.70 -2.37
CA LYS A 167 6.41 11.88 -1.09
C LYS A 167 5.89 10.86 -0.08
N LEU A 168 6.81 10.18 0.59
CA LEU A 168 6.51 9.25 1.67
C LEU A 168 6.57 9.92 3.04
N TYR A 169 5.69 9.47 3.93
CA TYR A 169 5.54 9.98 5.29
C TYR A 169 5.44 8.82 6.28
N HIS A 170 5.88 9.05 7.51
CA HIS A 170 5.62 8.17 8.65
C HIS A 170 4.89 8.92 9.76
N ALA A 171 4.15 8.21 10.60
CA ALA A 171 3.51 8.75 11.79
C ALA A 171 3.22 7.64 12.80
N THR A 172 3.17 7.99 14.08
CA THR A 172 2.42 7.18 15.04
C THR A 172 0.91 7.29 14.73
N PRO A 173 0.06 6.35 15.18
CA PRO A 173 -1.37 6.34 14.83
C PRO A 173 -2.08 7.67 15.05
N LEU A 174 -1.77 8.36 16.15
CA LEU A 174 -2.35 9.65 16.54
C LEU A 174 -1.42 10.84 16.27
N GLY A 175 -0.21 10.61 15.78
CA GLY A 175 0.81 11.63 15.58
C GLY A 175 0.67 12.40 14.27
N HIS A 176 1.51 13.43 14.15
CA HIS A 176 1.72 14.18 12.92
C HIS A 176 2.47 13.34 11.89
N TRP A 177 2.29 13.68 10.61
CA TRP A 177 3.03 13.05 9.52
C TRP A 177 4.39 13.70 9.34
N HIS A 178 5.43 12.89 9.30
CA HIS A 178 6.81 13.31 9.07
C HIS A 178 7.27 12.80 7.71
N PRO A 179 7.65 13.69 6.77
CA PRO A 179 8.15 13.27 5.47
C PRO A 179 9.53 12.62 5.60
N PHE A 180 9.80 11.56 4.83
CA PHE A 180 11.10 10.88 4.91
C PHE A 180 11.73 10.48 3.58
N ALA A 181 10.96 10.35 2.49
CA ALA A 181 11.49 9.97 1.19
C ALA A 181 10.63 10.49 0.04
N VAL A 182 11.16 10.42 -1.18
CA VAL A 182 10.43 10.54 -2.43
C VAL A 182 10.59 9.24 -3.20
N VAL A 183 9.49 8.75 -3.75
CA VAL A 183 9.46 7.63 -4.69
C VAL A 183 9.10 8.21 -6.06
N GLU A 184 9.81 7.76 -7.08
CA GLU A 184 9.52 8.04 -8.48
C GLU A 184 9.18 6.73 -9.18
N LEU A 185 8.01 6.67 -9.82
CA LEU A 185 7.49 5.48 -10.49
C LEU A 185 7.22 5.77 -11.96
N TRP A 186 7.59 4.86 -12.85
CA TRP A 186 7.25 4.93 -14.27
C TRP A 186 6.91 3.54 -14.78
N ARG A 187 6.34 3.48 -15.98
CA ARG A 187 6.03 2.23 -16.65
C ARG A 187 7.06 1.93 -17.72
N GLU A 188 7.66 0.76 -17.64
CA GLU A 188 8.46 0.20 -18.74
C GLU A 188 7.55 -0.42 -19.82
N PRO A 189 7.96 -0.42 -21.10
CA PRO A 189 7.23 -1.13 -22.17
C PRO A 189 7.03 -2.61 -21.84
N GLY A 190 5.90 -3.20 -22.27
CA GLY A 190 5.62 -4.63 -22.10
C GLY A 190 4.22 -4.91 -21.59
N ALA A 191 4.07 -5.95 -20.75
CA ALA A 191 2.79 -6.29 -20.13
C ALA A 191 2.30 -5.14 -19.22
N ILE A 192 0.99 -4.86 -19.23
CA ILE A 192 0.42 -3.77 -18.43
C ILE A 192 0.50 -4.09 -16.93
N ASP A 193 0.20 -5.32 -16.53
CA ASP A 193 0.21 -5.76 -15.13
C ASP A 193 1.27 -6.84 -14.90
N THR A 194 1.59 -7.11 -13.64
CA THR A 194 2.51 -8.16 -13.22
C THR A 194 1.77 -9.39 -12.68
N ILE A 195 2.43 -10.56 -12.78
CA ILE A 195 2.02 -11.79 -12.09
C ILE A 195 2.49 -11.82 -10.62
N ASP A 196 3.41 -10.93 -10.26
CA ASP A 196 4.02 -10.87 -8.94
C ASP A 196 3.01 -10.57 -7.84
N ARG A 197 3.25 -11.19 -6.68
CA ARG A 197 2.46 -10.97 -5.47
C ARG A 197 3.31 -10.23 -4.44
N TYR A 198 2.78 -9.10 -3.99
CA TYR A 198 3.33 -8.30 -2.90
C TYR A 198 2.74 -8.81 -1.58
N ASP A 199 3.61 -9.08 -0.61
CA ASP A 199 3.29 -9.73 0.65
C ASP A 199 4.09 -9.12 1.81
N PRO A 200 3.55 -8.11 2.51
CA PRO A 200 4.25 -7.45 3.63
C PRO A 200 4.36 -8.33 4.87
N VAL A 201 3.74 -9.52 4.89
CA VAL A 201 3.91 -10.50 5.97
C VAL A 201 5.18 -11.33 5.74
N ARG A 202 5.42 -11.76 4.50
CA ARG A 202 6.63 -12.51 4.11
C ARG A 202 7.84 -11.60 3.91
N HIS A 203 7.61 -10.39 3.43
CA HIS A 203 8.63 -9.41 3.10
C HIS A 203 8.35 -8.10 3.86
N PRO A 204 8.47 -8.06 5.20
CA PRO A 204 8.22 -6.84 5.96
C PRO A 204 9.32 -5.79 5.68
N LEU A 205 9.00 -4.51 5.88
CA LEU A 205 10.03 -3.47 5.92
C LEU A 205 11.05 -3.78 7.05
N PRO A 206 12.36 -3.60 6.82
CA PRO A 206 13.37 -3.76 7.86
C PRO A 206 13.03 -2.97 9.12
N GLY A 207 13.09 -3.62 10.28
CA GLY A 207 12.67 -3.05 11.57
C GLY A 207 11.15 -3.14 11.87
N THR A 208 10.36 -3.74 10.98
CA THR A 208 8.91 -3.90 11.15
C THR A 208 8.46 -5.36 11.15
N THR A 209 7.28 -5.59 11.73
CA THR A 209 6.53 -6.84 11.63
C THR A 209 5.04 -6.53 11.49
N THR A 210 4.22 -7.54 11.22
CA THR A 210 2.75 -7.42 11.24
C THR A 210 2.18 -7.92 12.55
N TYR A 211 1.08 -7.29 13.02
CA TYR A 211 0.35 -7.76 14.19
C TYR A 211 -0.31 -9.12 13.92
N ARG A 212 -0.43 -9.96 14.98
CA ARG A 212 -1.03 -11.31 14.85
C ARG A 212 -2.48 -11.28 14.37
N TRP A 213 -3.26 -10.27 14.75
CA TRP A 213 -4.65 -10.14 14.30
C TRP A 213 -4.74 -9.79 12.81
N GLU A 214 -3.78 -9.04 12.26
CA GLU A 214 -3.73 -8.75 10.82
C GLU A 214 -3.44 -10.00 10.00
N ARG A 215 -2.56 -10.88 10.49
CA ARG A 215 -2.28 -12.17 9.83
C ARG A 215 -3.55 -13.02 9.74
N ARG A 216 -4.35 -13.06 10.82
CA ARG A 216 -5.64 -13.78 10.86
C ARG A 216 -6.70 -13.18 9.94
N LEU A 217 -6.73 -11.85 9.80
CA LEU A 217 -7.63 -11.18 8.85
C LEU A 217 -7.22 -11.40 7.39
N ARG A 218 -5.91 -11.56 7.12
CA ARG A 218 -5.37 -11.80 5.77
C ARG A 218 -5.29 -13.30 5.41
N GLU A 219 -5.34 -14.19 6.39
CA GLU A 219 -5.22 -15.66 6.27
C GLU A 219 -6.18 -16.29 5.22
N PRO A 220 -7.47 -15.89 5.12
CA PRO A 220 -8.37 -16.44 4.11
C PRO A 220 -7.94 -16.15 2.66
N SER A 221 -7.20 -15.06 2.44
CA SER A 221 -6.67 -14.64 1.13
C SER A 221 -5.40 -15.40 0.74
N TYR A 222 -4.67 -15.93 1.73
CA TYR A 222 -3.46 -16.74 1.51
C TYR A 222 -3.77 -18.23 1.33
N LEU A 223 -4.85 -18.74 1.92
CA LEU A 223 -5.24 -20.16 1.79
C LEU A 223 -5.64 -20.55 0.36
N SER A 224 -5.99 -19.60 -0.51
CA SER A 224 -6.18 -19.86 -1.95
C SER A 224 -4.87 -20.10 -2.71
N VAL A 225 -3.70 -19.81 -2.12
CA VAL A 225 -2.38 -19.97 -2.77
C VAL A 225 -1.78 -21.36 -2.56
N GLN A 226 -2.23 -22.13 -1.55
CA GLN A 226 -1.69 -23.48 -1.29
C GLN A 226 -2.35 -24.60 -2.12
N ARG A 227 -3.39 -24.34 -2.90
CA ARG A 227 -4.09 -25.37 -3.70
C ARG A 227 -3.69 -25.42 -5.17
N HIS A 228 -2.69 -24.66 -5.61
CA HIS A 228 -2.16 -24.72 -6.99
C HIS A 228 -0.67 -25.10 -7.03
N THR A 229 -0.18 -25.72 -5.95
CA THR A 229 1.15 -26.34 -5.91
C THR A 229 1.06 -27.75 -5.29
N GLN A 230 0.10 -28.52 -5.80
CA GLN A 230 0.15 -29.99 -5.78
C GLN A 230 -0.07 -30.48 -7.21
#